data_AF-A0A2Z5JFY8-F1
#
_entry.id   AF-A0A2Z5JFY8-F1
#
_cell.length_a   1.000
_cell.length_b   1.000
_cell.length_c   1.000
_cell.angle_alpha   90.00
_cell.angle_beta   90.00
_cell.angle_gamma   90.00
#
_symmetry.space_group_name_H-M   'P 1'
#
loop_
_entity.id
_entity.type
_entity.pdbx_description
1 polymer ?
#
loop_
_entity_poly.entity_id
_entity_poly.type
_entity_poly.pdbx_seq_one_letter_code
_entity_poly.pdbx_strand_id
1 'polypeptide(L)'
;MSDPGNNAGSADRSLGQLVAAATAEMSALVHDEIALAKAEVRQDVKRGVTGSVAFVIAGVLVLFAIPVLSFAAAYGIHYLGLGLAVSFTIVGAAFIVLGALLALFAIAKLKKVKPPEKSIASAKQTAAVLQGVKPHPRPAVTTGASRPAAVGSRPADKALEKSSVQDKASAVARSST
;
A
#
# COMPACT_ATOMS: atom_id res chain seq x y z
N MET A 1 21.89 -38.55 33.65
CA MET A 1 22.95 -38.39 32.63
C MET A 1 22.55 -37.19 31.79
N SER A 2 23.17 -36.05 32.04
CA SER A 2 22.94 -34.80 31.30
C SER A 2 23.51 -34.97 29.90
N ASP A 3 22.75 -34.62 28.86
CA ASP A 3 23.30 -34.56 27.50
C ASP A 3 23.80 -33.13 27.24
N PRO A 4 25.12 -32.91 27.10
CA PRO A 4 25.70 -31.63 26.75
C PRO A 4 26.07 -31.66 25.26
N GLY A 5 25.27 -31.04 24.38
CA GLY A 5 25.61 -31.14 22.95
C GLY A 5 25.03 -30.14 21.96
N ASN A 6 23.89 -29.48 22.21
CA ASN A 6 23.24 -28.71 21.13
C ASN A 6 23.67 -27.24 20.99
N ASN A 7 24.93 -26.91 21.28
CA ASN A 7 25.49 -25.55 21.11
C ASN A 7 26.47 -25.43 19.93
N ALA A 8 26.42 -26.36 18.96
CA ALA A 8 27.31 -26.36 17.78
C ALA A 8 26.78 -25.49 16.62
N GLY A 9 26.36 -24.25 16.90
CA GLY A 9 25.84 -23.34 15.86
C GLY A 9 26.18 -21.86 16.05
N SER A 10 26.87 -21.48 17.13
CA SER A 10 27.03 -20.08 17.53
C SER A 10 28.42 -19.46 17.32
N ALA A 11 29.42 -20.23 16.86
CA ALA A 11 30.81 -19.75 16.92
C ALA A 11 31.43 -19.21 15.61
N ASP A 12 30.77 -19.27 14.45
CA ASP A 12 31.36 -18.67 13.24
C ASP A 12 30.32 -18.27 12.18
N ARG A 13 29.28 -17.55 12.62
CA ARG A 13 28.37 -16.91 11.65
C ARG A 13 29.19 -15.85 10.92
N SER A 14 29.53 -16.11 9.66
CA SER A 14 30.38 -15.22 8.89
C SER A 14 29.82 -13.80 8.91
N LEU A 15 30.69 -12.77 8.87
CA LEU A 15 30.26 -11.37 8.80
C LEU A 15 29.25 -11.12 7.68
N GLY A 16 29.34 -11.88 6.57
CA GLY A 16 28.36 -11.85 5.49
C GLY A 16 26.96 -12.33 5.91
N GLN A 17 26.86 -13.39 6.72
CA GLN A 17 25.59 -13.88 7.25
C GLN A 17 24.98 -12.95 8.31
N LEU A 18 25.80 -12.30 9.13
CA LEU A 18 25.34 -11.31 10.11
C LEU A 18 24.77 -10.06 9.41
N VAL A 19 25.47 -9.55 8.39
CA VAL A 19 25.01 -8.41 7.59
C VAL A 19 23.76 -8.78 6.77
N ALA A 20 23.71 -9.99 6.20
CA ALA A 20 22.52 -10.47 5.49
C ALA A 20 21.30 -10.57 6.42
N ALA A 21 21.48 -11.09 7.64
CA ALA A 21 20.41 -11.17 8.64
C ALA A 21 19.92 -9.77 9.07
N ALA A 22 20.84 -8.84 9.38
CA ALA A 22 20.47 -7.48 9.75
C ALA A 22 19.75 -6.72 8.63
N THR A 23 20.16 -6.94 7.37
CA THR A 23 19.50 -6.35 6.19
C THR A 23 18.10 -6.96 5.98
N ALA A 24 17.95 -8.27 6.24
CA ALA A 24 16.66 -8.93 6.16
C ALA A 24 15.67 -8.41 7.23
N GLU A 25 16.13 -8.20 8.47
CA GLU A 25 15.31 -7.61 9.54
C GLU A 25 14.91 -6.17 9.23
N MET A 26 15.83 -5.34 8.71
CA MET A 26 15.47 -3.99 8.25
C MET A 26 14.44 -4.01 7.11
N SER A 27 14.58 -4.94 6.15
CA SER A 27 13.57 -5.14 5.09
C SER A 27 12.21 -5.55 5.66
N ALA A 28 12.18 -6.39 6.69
CA ALA A 28 10.94 -6.80 7.35
C ALA A 28 10.25 -5.61 8.04
N LEU A 29 11.00 -4.80 8.80
CA LEU A 29 10.47 -3.59 9.45
C LEU A 29 9.89 -2.59 8.45
N VAL A 30 10.59 -2.34 7.34
CA VAL A 30 10.09 -1.44 6.29
C VAL A 30 8.82 -1.99 5.66
N HIS A 31 8.75 -3.31 5.43
CA HIS A 31 7.55 -3.95 4.90
C HIS A 31 6.36 -3.80 5.86
N ASP A 32 6.60 -3.96 7.15
CA ASP A 32 5.58 -3.84 8.19
C ASP A 32 5.06 -2.40 8.32
N GLU A 33 5.94 -1.40 8.27
CA GLU A 33 5.56 0.01 8.30
C GLU A 33 4.73 0.40 7.07
N ILE A 34 5.10 -0.12 5.89
CA ILE A 34 4.32 0.05 4.65
C ILE A 34 2.96 -0.66 4.79
N ALA A 35 2.94 -1.86 5.37
CA ALA A 35 1.70 -2.61 5.58
C ALA A 35 0.75 -1.85 6.52
N LEU A 36 1.29 -1.25 7.58
CA LEU A 36 0.54 -0.44 8.53
C LEU A 36 0.02 0.84 7.90
N ALA A 37 0.87 1.61 7.22
CA ALA A 37 0.47 2.82 6.51
C ALA A 37 -0.61 2.52 5.46
N LYS A 38 -0.48 1.39 4.76
CA LYS A 38 -1.51 0.92 3.81
C LYS A 38 -2.82 0.55 4.53
N ALA A 39 -2.76 -0.04 5.71
CA ALA A 39 -3.93 -0.34 6.51
C ALA A 39 -4.64 0.95 6.98
N GLU A 40 -3.89 1.95 7.42
CA GLU A 40 -4.42 3.26 7.84
C GLU A 40 -5.08 3.99 6.67
N VAL A 41 -4.41 4.07 5.51
CA VAL A 41 -5.02 4.66 4.29
C VAL A 41 -6.29 3.91 3.89
N ARG A 42 -6.30 2.57 3.96
CA ARG A 42 -7.51 1.78 3.69
C ARG A 42 -8.62 2.08 4.69
N GLN A 43 -8.29 2.26 5.96
CA GLN A 43 -9.24 2.59 7.01
C GLN A 43 -9.83 3.99 6.82
N ASP A 44 -9.02 4.97 6.46
CA ASP A 44 -9.46 6.33 6.14
C ASP A 44 -10.35 6.35 4.91
N VAL A 45 -9.97 5.63 3.85
CA VAL A 45 -10.83 5.45 2.67
C VAL A 45 -12.14 4.80 3.05
N LYS A 46 -12.13 3.73 3.86
CA LYS A 46 -13.35 3.05 4.30
C LYS A 46 -14.24 3.98 5.11
N ARG A 47 -13.69 4.73 6.06
CA ARG A 47 -14.41 5.73 6.86
C ARG A 47 -15.00 6.83 5.98
N GLY A 48 -14.23 7.33 5.02
CA GLY A 48 -14.69 8.33 4.05
C GLY A 48 -15.84 7.81 3.20
N VAL A 49 -15.72 6.59 2.68
CA VAL A 49 -16.78 5.93 1.89
C VAL A 49 -18.03 5.74 2.75
N THR A 50 -17.93 5.14 3.92
CA THR A 50 -19.10 4.91 4.80
C THR A 50 -19.75 6.22 5.23
N GLY A 51 -18.95 7.25 5.56
CA GLY A 51 -19.44 8.58 5.89
C GLY A 51 -20.14 9.29 4.72
N SER A 52 -19.74 9.00 3.48
CA SER A 52 -20.35 9.57 2.28
C SER A 52 -21.71 8.95 1.91
N VAL A 53 -22.05 7.75 2.41
CA VAL A 53 -23.30 7.05 2.04
C VAL A 53 -24.53 7.90 2.34
N ALA A 54 -24.62 8.47 3.54
CA ALA A 54 -25.74 9.32 3.94
C ALA A 54 -25.84 10.58 3.06
N PHE A 55 -24.71 11.17 2.68
CA PHE A 55 -24.68 12.32 1.77
C PHE A 55 -25.13 11.97 0.36
N VAL A 56 -24.77 10.78 -0.15
CA VAL A 56 -25.25 10.31 -1.45
C VAL A 56 -26.77 10.11 -1.43
N ILE A 57 -27.30 9.44 -0.40
CA ILE A 57 -28.74 9.24 -0.24
C ILE A 57 -29.46 10.58 -0.12
N ALA A 58 -28.98 11.48 0.72
CA ALA A 58 -29.54 12.82 0.88
C ALA A 58 -29.49 13.60 -0.46
N GLY A 59 -28.38 13.53 -1.18
CA GLY A 59 -28.23 14.15 -2.50
C GLY A 59 -29.24 13.63 -3.51
N VAL A 60 -29.47 12.31 -3.55
CA VAL A 60 -30.49 11.70 -4.41
C VAL A 60 -31.89 12.17 -4.02
N LEU A 61 -32.23 12.16 -2.73
CA LEU A 61 -33.55 12.62 -2.27
C LEU A 61 -33.79 14.10 -2.62
N VAL A 62 -32.80 14.97 -2.41
CA VAL A 62 -32.86 16.37 -2.81
C VAL A 62 -33.03 16.49 -4.33
N LEU A 63 -32.29 15.72 -5.12
CA LEU A 63 -32.42 15.71 -6.58
C LEU A 63 -33.84 15.34 -7.04
N PHE A 64 -34.46 14.34 -6.42
CA PHE A 64 -35.86 13.97 -6.69
C PHE A 64 -36.87 14.99 -6.17
N ALA A 65 -36.55 15.72 -5.10
CA ALA A 65 -37.41 16.77 -4.57
C ALA A 65 -37.44 18.03 -5.46
N ILE A 66 -36.37 18.32 -6.20
CA ILE A 66 -36.29 19.50 -7.09
C ILE A 66 -37.50 19.63 -8.03
N PRO A 67 -37.88 18.64 -8.85
CA PRO A 67 -39.05 18.79 -9.74
C PRO A 67 -40.33 19.03 -8.95
N VAL A 68 -40.56 18.32 -7.84
CA VAL A 68 -41.77 18.50 -7.00
C VAL A 68 -41.84 19.93 -6.43
N LEU A 69 -40.72 20.43 -5.89
CA LEU A 69 -40.61 21.81 -5.41
C LEU A 69 -40.73 22.84 -6.54
N SER A 70 -40.27 22.51 -7.74
CA SER A 70 -40.41 23.38 -8.92
C SER A 70 -41.87 23.56 -9.30
N PHE A 71 -42.64 22.47 -9.34
CA PHE A 71 -44.09 22.53 -9.56
C PHE A 71 -44.78 23.33 -8.45
N ALA A 72 -44.48 23.03 -7.18
CA ALA A 72 -45.06 23.74 -6.05
C ALA A 72 -44.77 25.25 -6.11
N ALA A 73 -43.54 25.66 -6.43
CA ALA A 73 -43.16 27.06 -6.59
C ALA A 73 -43.89 27.72 -7.78
N ALA A 74 -43.98 27.04 -8.93
CA ALA A 74 -44.64 27.58 -10.11
C ALA A 74 -46.15 27.79 -9.87
N TYR A 75 -46.82 26.83 -9.23
CA TYR A 75 -48.21 26.98 -8.82
C TYR A 75 -48.38 28.07 -7.75
N GLY A 76 -47.46 28.16 -6.78
CA GLY A 76 -47.43 29.24 -5.80
C GLY A 76 -47.38 30.63 -6.44
N ILE A 77 -46.50 30.83 -7.42
CA ILE A 77 -46.40 32.09 -8.18
C ILE A 77 -47.65 32.30 -9.05
N HIS A 78 -48.22 31.24 -9.61
CA HIS A 78 -49.45 31.34 -10.39
C HIS A 78 -50.62 31.90 -9.55
N TYR A 79 -50.72 31.53 -8.27
CA TYR A 79 -51.74 32.08 -7.36
C TYR A 79 -51.61 33.58 -7.09
N LEU A 80 -50.48 34.22 -7.43
CA LEU A 80 -50.33 35.69 -7.41
C LEU A 80 -50.95 36.37 -8.64
N GLY A 81 -51.59 35.61 -9.55
CA GLY A 81 -52.25 36.13 -10.75
C GLY A 81 -51.39 36.09 -12.02
N LEU A 82 -50.17 35.54 -11.96
CA LEU A 82 -49.33 35.35 -13.15
C LEU A 82 -49.78 34.12 -13.93
N GLY A 83 -49.70 34.14 -15.27
CA GLY A 83 -49.97 32.95 -16.08
C GLY A 83 -48.97 31.82 -15.82
N LEU A 84 -49.43 30.56 -15.91
CA LEU A 84 -48.61 29.36 -15.67
C LEU A 84 -47.27 29.38 -16.44
N ALA A 85 -47.30 29.73 -17.73
CA ALA A 85 -46.09 29.81 -18.55
C ALA A 85 -45.04 30.78 -17.98
N VAL A 86 -45.49 31.95 -17.51
CA VAL A 86 -44.61 32.96 -16.89
C VAL A 86 -44.08 32.45 -15.55
N SER A 87 -44.93 31.83 -14.73
CA SER A 87 -44.52 31.27 -13.43
C SER A 87 -43.43 30.20 -13.56
N PHE A 88 -43.60 29.23 -14.48
CA PHE A 88 -42.58 28.22 -14.75
C PHE A 88 -41.28 28.83 -15.29
N THR A 89 -41.39 29.87 -16.11
CA THR A 89 -40.21 30.57 -16.64
C THR A 89 -39.42 31.27 -15.53
N ILE A 90 -40.10 31.90 -14.56
CA ILE A 90 -39.46 32.54 -13.40
C ILE A 90 -38.73 31.50 -12.54
N VAL A 91 -39.38 30.37 -12.22
CA VAL A 91 -38.75 29.30 -11.44
C VAL A 91 -37.56 28.69 -12.18
N GLY A 92 -37.70 28.44 -13.48
CA GLY A 92 -36.60 27.96 -14.33
C GLY A 92 -35.42 28.93 -14.37
N ALA A 93 -35.69 30.22 -14.56
CA ALA A 93 -34.66 31.27 -14.53
C ALA A 93 -33.96 31.33 -13.17
N ALA A 94 -34.70 31.19 -12.06
CA ALA A 94 -34.12 31.14 -10.73
C ALA A 94 -33.16 29.97 -10.55
N PHE A 95 -33.50 28.77 -11.07
CA PHE A 95 -32.58 27.63 -11.06
C PHE A 95 -31.34 27.81 -11.93
N ILE A 96 -31.47 28.48 -13.09
CA ILE A 96 -30.32 28.82 -13.93
C ILE A 96 -29.37 29.75 -13.17
N VAL A 97 -29.89 30.80 -12.53
CA VAL A 97 -29.09 31.72 -11.72
C VAL A 97 -28.42 30.99 -10.56
N LEU A 98 -29.18 30.17 -9.81
CA LEU A 98 -28.63 29.38 -8.72
C LEU A 98 -27.54 28.41 -9.19
N GLY A 99 -27.76 27.72 -10.32
CA GLY A 99 -26.80 26.83 -10.94
C GLY A 99 -25.52 27.54 -11.36
N ALA A 100 -25.64 28.73 -11.96
CA ALA A 100 -24.49 29.55 -12.31
C ALA A 100 -23.67 29.96 -11.08
N LEU A 101 -24.33 30.39 -10.00
CA LEU A 101 -23.66 30.76 -8.74
C LEU A 101 -22.93 29.56 -8.12
N LEU A 102 -23.57 28.39 -8.08
CA LEU A 102 -22.96 27.16 -7.56
C LEU A 102 -21.78 26.70 -8.41
N ALA A 103 -21.89 26.77 -9.73
CA ALA A 103 -20.79 26.45 -10.65
C ALA A 103 -19.59 27.38 -10.45
N LEU A 104 -19.83 28.70 -10.34
CA LEU A 104 -18.79 29.68 -10.05
C LEU A 104 -18.12 29.41 -8.69
N PHE A 105 -18.91 29.10 -7.66
CA PHE A 105 -18.38 28.74 -6.35
C PHE A 105 -17.53 27.46 -6.41
N ALA A 106 -18.00 26.42 -7.10
CA ALA A 106 -17.27 25.18 -7.28
C ALA A 106 -15.93 25.42 -8.01
N ILE A 107 -15.94 26.16 -9.12
CA ILE A 107 -14.73 26.53 -9.86
C ILE A 107 -13.77 27.33 -8.96
N ALA A 108 -14.29 28.30 -8.19
CA ALA A 108 -13.47 29.09 -7.27
C ALA A 108 -12.84 28.26 -6.15
N LYS A 109 -13.53 27.21 -5.69
CA LYS A 109 -12.99 26.26 -4.69
C LYS A 109 -11.96 25.33 -5.31
N LEU A 110 -12.22 24.76 -6.49
CA LEU A 110 -11.27 23.90 -7.19
C LEU A 110 -9.98 24.64 -7.53
N LYS A 111 -10.07 25.90 -7.97
CA LYS A 111 -8.89 26.76 -8.23
C LYS A 111 -8.00 26.98 -7.00
N LYS A 112 -8.54 26.85 -5.78
CA LYS A 112 -7.78 26.99 -4.54
C LYS A 112 -7.08 25.70 -4.10
N VAL A 113 -7.46 24.55 -4.68
CA VAL A 113 -6.80 23.27 -4.41
C VAL A 113 -5.49 23.24 -5.20
N LYS A 114 -4.39 23.53 -4.50
CA LYS A 114 -3.04 23.34 -5.06
C LYS A 114 -2.67 21.86 -4.99
N PRO A 115 -1.98 21.30 -6.01
CA PRO A 115 -1.40 19.97 -5.89
C PRO A 115 -0.47 19.91 -4.67
N PRO A 116 -0.32 18.73 -4.02
CA PRO A 116 0.53 18.59 -2.83
C PRO A 116 2.02 18.61 -3.22
N GLU A 117 2.51 19.78 -3.65
CA GLU A 117 3.86 19.99 -4.17
C GLU A 117 4.94 19.56 -3.17
N LYS A 118 4.73 19.82 -1.87
CA LYS A 118 5.65 19.41 -0.81
C LYS A 118 5.80 17.90 -0.74
N SER A 119 4.68 17.16 -0.78
CA SER A 119 4.70 15.69 -0.76
C SER A 119 5.37 15.11 -2.01
N ILE A 120 5.12 15.71 -3.18
CA ILE A 120 5.75 15.29 -4.44
C ILE A 120 7.26 15.59 -4.43
N ALA A 121 7.66 16.77 -3.94
CA ALA A 121 9.06 17.16 -3.85
C ALA A 121 9.84 16.27 -2.86
N SER A 122 9.28 16.01 -1.68
CA SER A 122 9.88 15.09 -0.70
C SER A 122 10.02 13.68 -1.27
N ALA A 123 9.00 13.15 -1.95
CA ALA A 123 9.09 11.84 -2.58
C ALA A 123 10.20 11.77 -3.65
N LYS A 124 10.34 12.83 -4.47
CA LYS A 124 11.38 12.93 -5.51
C LYS A 124 12.79 13.04 -4.91
N GLN A 125 12.97 13.82 -3.84
CA GLN A 125 14.25 13.94 -3.15
C GLN A 125 14.69 12.60 -2.57
N THR A 126 13.79 11.88 -1.90
CA THR A 126 14.08 10.54 -1.36
C THR A 126 14.47 9.56 -2.46
N ALA A 127 13.76 9.56 -3.60
CA ALA A 127 14.09 8.72 -4.74
C ALA A 127 15.48 9.06 -5.35
N ALA A 128 15.81 10.35 -5.46
CA ALA A 128 17.09 10.80 -6.01
C ALA A 128 18.28 10.38 -5.13
N VAL A 129 18.14 10.46 -3.80
CA VAL A 129 19.18 10.00 -2.86
C VAL A 129 19.39 8.49 -2.96
N LEU A 130 18.32 7.70 -3.09
CA LEU A 130 18.39 6.25 -3.25
C LEU A 130 19.06 5.83 -4.58
N GLN A 131 18.82 6.56 -5.66
CA GLN A 131 19.45 6.29 -6.96
C GLN A 131 20.95 6.63 -7.01
N GLY A 132 21.41 7.55 -6.16
CA GLY A 132 22.81 7.95 -6.06
C GLY A 132 23.72 6.93 -5.34
N VAL A 133 23.15 5.96 -4.63
CA VAL A 133 23.93 4.93 -3.92
C VAL A 133 24.28 3.79 -4.88
N LYS A 134 25.44 3.88 -5.52
CA LYS A 134 26.02 2.77 -6.30
C LYS A 134 26.48 1.66 -5.33
N PRO A 135 26.10 0.38 -5.51
CA PRO A 135 26.65 -0.71 -4.71
C PRO A 135 28.16 -0.76 -4.91
N HIS A 136 28.93 -0.44 -3.87
CA HIS A 136 30.39 -0.46 -3.95
C HIS A 136 30.86 -1.92 -3.91
N PRO A 137 31.56 -2.42 -4.94
CA PRO A 137 32.23 -3.71 -4.86
C PRO A 137 33.31 -3.60 -3.79
N ARG A 138 33.16 -4.32 -2.68
CA ARG A 138 34.20 -4.42 -1.66
C ARG A 138 35.45 -5.04 -2.31
N PRO A 139 36.61 -4.37 -2.36
CA PRO A 139 37.85 -5.03 -2.78
C PRO A 139 38.13 -6.17 -1.80
N ALA A 140 38.35 -7.38 -2.34
CA ALA A 140 38.72 -8.55 -1.56
C ALA A 140 39.96 -8.21 -0.72
N VAL A 141 39.80 -8.25 0.60
CA VAL A 141 40.90 -8.06 1.55
C VAL A 141 41.92 -9.16 1.25
N THR A 142 43.02 -8.81 0.60
CA THR A 142 44.13 -9.72 0.35
C THR A 142 44.99 -9.69 1.60
N THR A 143 44.66 -10.52 2.59
CA THR A 143 45.50 -10.70 3.78
C THR A 143 46.83 -11.31 3.33
N GLY A 144 47.88 -10.50 3.38
CA GLY A 144 49.25 -10.89 3.07
C GLY A 144 49.80 -11.92 4.05
N ALA A 145 50.38 -12.96 3.46
CA ALA A 145 51.37 -13.93 3.94
C ALA A 145 51.91 -13.82 5.40
N SER A 146 51.78 -14.95 6.12
CA SER A 146 52.85 -15.53 6.94
C SER A 146 52.76 -17.07 6.90
N ARG A 147 53.92 -17.71 6.83
CA ARG A 147 54.26 -19.00 6.18
C ARG A 147 54.18 -20.22 7.17
N PRO A 148 54.73 -21.42 6.87
CA PRO A 148 54.01 -22.69 6.63
C PRO A 148 54.22 -23.78 7.71
N ALA A 149 53.41 -24.84 7.73
CA ALA A 149 53.82 -26.13 8.30
C ALA A 149 53.05 -27.30 7.65
N ALA A 150 53.79 -28.39 7.41
CA ALA A 150 53.44 -29.55 6.59
C ALA A 150 52.53 -30.58 7.31
N VAL A 151 52.32 -31.71 6.61
CA VAL A 151 51.83 -33.03 7.06
C VAL A 151 50.33 -33.25 6.81
N GLY A 152 49.82 -34.23 6.07
CA GLY A 152 50.36 -35.39 5.33
C GLY A 152 49.17 -36.27 4.87
N SER A 153 49.32 -37.00 3.76
CA SER A 153 48.74 -38.32 3.36
C SER A 153 47.38 -38.75 3.97
N ARG A 154 46.35 -39.28 3.28
CA ARG A 154 46.20 -40.11 2.07
C ARG A 154 44.67 -40.37 1.84
N PRO A 155 44.23 -40.99 0.73
CA PRO A 155 42.83 -41.10 0.32
C PRO A 155 42.17 -42.43 0.75
N ALA A 156 41.00 -42.37 1.39
CA ALA A 156 40.04 -43.47 1.53
C ALA A 156 38.78 -42.91 2.22
N ASP A 157 37.67 -42.77 1.51
CA ASP A 157 36.66 -43.83 1.47
C ASP A 157 35.49 -43.33 0.61
N LYS A 158 35.24 -44.09 -0.44
CA LYS A 158 34.24 -43.83 -1.46
C LYS A 158 33.27 -44.98 -1.39
N ALA A 159 32.62 -45.16 -0.26
CA ALA A 159 31.57 -46.14 -0.07
C ALA A 159 30.81 -45.76 1.19
N LEU A 160 29.50 -46.04 1.22
CA LEU A 160 28.63 -45.97 2.41
C LEU A 160 28.02 -44.60 2.75
N GLU A 161 27.25 -43.99 1.85
CA GLU A 161 25.99 -43.34 2.28
C GLU A 161 25.00 -43.14 1.10
N LYS A 162 24.76 -44.20 0.33
CA LYS A 162 23.76 -44.18 -0.77
C LYS A 162 22.48 -44.95 -0.46
N SER A 163 22.20 -45.29 0.80
CA SER A 163 21.15 -46.26 1.15
C SER A 163 20.01 -45.75 2.03
N SER A 164 19.92 -44.44 2.35
CA SER A 164 18.88 -43.96 3.29
C SER A 164 17.77 -43.09 2.68
N VAL A 165 17.79 -42.79 1.37
CA VAL A 165 16.81 -41.87 0.75
C VAL A 165 15.66 -42.59 0.02
N GLN A 166 15.71 -43.92 -0.14
CA GLN A 166 14.73 -44.64 -0.96
C GLN A 166 13.52 -45.22 -0.19
N ASP A 167 13.48 -45.16 1.15
CA ASP A 167 12.51 -45.93 1.94
C ASP A 167 11.30 -45.13 2.48
N LYS A 168 11.22 -43.82 2.24
CA LYS A 168 10.07 -42.99 2.67
C LYS A 168 9.05 -42.65 1.58
N ALA A 169 9.26 -43.06 0.34
CA ALA A 169 8.37 -42.73 -0.78
C ALA A 169 7.21 -43.72 -1.01
N SER A 170 7.21 -44.89 -0.35
CA SER A 170 6.27 -45.98 -0.66
C SER A 170 5.11 -46.13 0.34
N ALA A 171 5.09 -45.35 1.42
CA ALA A 171 4.09 -45.47 2.49
C ALA A 171 2.87 -44.53 2.35
N VAL A 172 2.87 -43.61 1.38
CA VAL A 172 1.77 -42.64 1.14
C VAL A 172 1.16 -42.90 -0.24
N ALA A 173 0.56 -44.07 -0.44
CA ALA A 173 -0.24 -44.36 -1.65
C ALA A 173 -1.34 -45.42 -1.43
N ARG A 174 -1.65 -45.79 -0.18
CA ARG A 174 -2.64 -46.83 0.13
C ARG A 174 -3.48 -46.47 1.36
N SER A 175 -4.18 -45.34 1.31
CA SER A 175 -5.29 -45.09 2.24
C SER A 175 -6.12 -43.92 1.70
N SER A 176 -7.17 -44.23 0.95
CA SER A 176 -8.42 -43.47 0.75
C SER A 176 -9.15 -44.02 -0.47
N THR A 177 -9.71 -45.22 -0.31
CA THR A 177 -11.03 -45.54 -0.88
C THR A 177 -12.07 -45.08 0.10
#